data_AF-A0A7L3Q6K0-F1
#
_entry.id   AF-A0A7L3Q6K0-F1
#
_cell.length_a   1.000
_cell.length_b   1.000
_cell.length_c   1.000
_cell.angle_alpha   90.00
_cell.angle_beta   90.00
_cell.angle_gamma   90.00
#
_symmetry.space_group_name_H-M   'P 1'
#
loop_
_entity.id
_entity.type
_entity.pdbx_description
1 polymer ?
#
loop_
_entity_poly.entity_id
_entity_poly.type
_entity_poly.pdbx_seq_one_letter_code
_entity_poly.pdbx_strand_id
1 'polypeptide(L)'
;ATPRCSARQLVREALERYGLSPEDFGHFALCDVVGRPGGVGGAWQGEHLREVGDWERPLVLQELWKPKAGWSRRFEIRRRQELERERD
;
A
#
# COMPACT_ATOMS: atom_id res chain seq x y z
N ALA A 1 13.17 -5.47 -0.35
CA ALA A 1 12.35 -5.56 0.88
C ALA A 1 12.60 -6.88 1.63
N THR A 2 12.71 -6.83 2.96
CA THR A 2 12.80 -8.01 3.86
C THR A 2 11.74 -7.92 4.96
N PRO A 3 11.39 -9.00 5.69
CA PRO A 3 10.42 -8.94 6.79
C PRO A 3 10.74 -7.93 7.90
N ARG A 4 11.98 -7.43 7.98
CA ARG A 4 12.39 -6.41 8.96
C ARG A 4 12.13 -4.97 8.50
N CYS A 5 11.87 -4.75 7.21
CA CYS A 5 11.66 -3.42 6.64
C CYS A 5 10.34 -2.82 7.15
N SER A 6 10.40 -1.57 7.61
CA SER A 6 9.20 -0.81 7.96
C SER A 6 8.52 -0.22 6.72
N ALA A 7 7.24 0.16 6.84
CA ALA A 7 6.51 0.83 5.76
C ALA A 7 7.23 2.10 5.28
N ARG A 8 7.72 2.93 6.22
CA ARG A 8 8.53 4.12 5.90
C ARG A 8 9.76 3.79 5.05
N GLN A 9 10.49 2.73 5.39
CA GLN A 9 11.67 2.34 4.62
C GLN A 9 11.29 1.92 3.19
N LEU A 10 10.19 1.17 3.04
CA LEU A 10 9.72 0.75 1.72
C LEU A 10 9.19 1.91 0.87
N VAL A 11 8.54 2.90 1.49
CA VAL A 11 8.09 4.11 0.78
C VAL A 11 9.30 4.90 0.28
N ARG A 12 10.31 5.14 1.12
CA ARG A 12 11.56 5.82 0.71
C ARG A 12 12.23 5.11 -0.47
N GLU A 13 12.41 3.80 -0.38
CA GLU A 13 13.02 2.97 -1.43
C GLU A 13 12.21 3.02 -2.74
N ALA A 14 10.88 3.05 -2.65
CA ALA A 14 10.05 3.18 -3.83
C ALA A 14 10.14 4.58 -4.46
N LEU A 15 10.12 5.65 -3.66
CA LEU A 15 10.32 7.01 -4.17
C LEU A 15 11.63 7.12 -4.94
N GLU A 16 12.73 6.58 -4.40
CA GLU A 16 14.03 6.52 -5.10
C GLU A 16 13.91 5.83 -6.47
N ARG A 17 13.27 4.66 -6.51
CA ARG A 17 13.08 3.88 -7.76
C ARG A 17 12.22 4.60 -8.79
N TYR A 18 11.28 5.43 -8.35
CA TYR A 18 10.43 6.24 -9.23
C TYR A 18 11.04 7.61 -9.55
N GLY A 19 12.28 7.89 -9.13
CA GLY A 19 12.97 9.16 -9.41
C GLY A 19 12.47 10.35 -8.59
N LEU A 20 11.82 10.09 -7.44
CA LEU A 20 11.33 11.09 -6.50
C LEU A 20 12.28 11.25 -5.30
N SER A 21 12.18 12.37 -4.60
CA SER A 21 12.98 12.61 -3.39
C SER A 21 12.54 11.65 -2.28
N PRO A 22 13.47 10.92 -1.63
CA PRO A 22 13.12 10.00 -0.54
C PRO A 22 12.71 10.76 0.73
N GLU A 23 13.10 12.03 0.83
CA GLU A 23 12.74 12.92 1.94
C GLU A 23 11.26 13.33 1.88
N ASP A 24 10.61 13.20 0.71
CA ASP A 24 9.17 13.46 0.54
C ASP A 24 8.29 12.34 1.10
N PHE A 25 8.87 11.28 1.70
CA PHE A 25 8.13 10.13 2.21
C PHE A 25 6.98 10.51 3.15
N GLY A 26 7.07 11.63 3.87
CA GLY A 26 6.02 12.13 4.75
C GLY A 26 4.70 12.46 4.03
N HIS A 27 4.75 12.74 2.73
CA HIS A 27 3.58 13.01 1.89
C HIS A 27 2.93 11.76 1.32
N PHE A 28 3.56 10.60 1.49
CA PHE A 28 3.10 9.33 0.93
C PHE A 28 2.83 8.32 2.04
N ALA A 29 1.92 7.39 1.74
CA ALA A 29 1.58 6.28 2.61
C ALA A 29 1.65 4.97 1.82
N LEU A 30 2.12 3.92 2.48
CA LEU A 30 1.94 2.56 2.00
C LEU A 30 0.53 2.10 2.40
N CYS A 31 -0.24 1.62 1.44
CA CYS A 31 -1.61 1.16 1.65
C CYS A 31 -1.69 -0.35 1.40
N ASP A 32 -2.26 -1.08 2.34
CA ASP A 32 -2.70 -2.47 2.15
C ASP A 32 -4.09 -2.43 1.50
N VAL A 33 -4.16 -2.74 0.20
CA VAL A 33 -5.38 -2.64 -0.60
C VAL A 33 -5.92 -4.02 -0.92
N VAL A 34 -7.20 -4.23 -0.62
CA VAL A 34 -7.94 -5.45 -0.91
C VAL A 34 -8.98 -5.16 -1.99
N GLY A 35 -9.03 -6.02 -2.99
CA GLY A 35 -9.86 -5.86 -4.16
C GLY A 35 -10.17 -7.18 -4.86
N ARG A 36 -10.94 -7.11 -5.93
CA ARG A 36 -11.34 -8.29 -6.70
C ARG A 36 -10.77 -8.26 -8.12
N PRO A 37 -10.40 -9.42 -8.67
CA PRO A 37 -10.19 -9.55 -10.11
C PRO A 37 -11.53 -9.45 -10.84
N GLY A 38 -11.54 -8.91 -12.07
CA GLY A 38 -12.74 -8.92 -12.90
C GLY A 38 -13.68 -7.73 -12.75
N GLY A 39 -13.17 -6.55 -12.36
CA GLY A 39 -13.88 -5.27 -12.49
C GLY A 39 -14.13 -4.88 -13.96
N VAL A 40 -14.57 -3.65 -14.21
CA VAL A 40 -14.90 -3.17 -15.58
C VAL A 40 -13.74 -3.46 -16.54
N GLY A 41 -14.03 -4.19 -17.62
CA GLY A 41 -13.01 -4.61 -18.61
C GLY A 41 -12.07 -5.75 -18.15
N GLY A 42 -12.42 -6.46 -17.07
CA GLY A 42 -11.59 -7.52 -16.49
C GLY A 42 -10.47 -7.01 -15.58
N ALA A 43 -10.36 -5.70 -15.38
CA ALA A 43 -9.32 -5.08 -14.58
C ALA A 43 -9.47 -5.38 -13.09
N TRP A 44 -8.37 -5.34 -12.36
CA TRP A 44 -8.41 -5.44 -10.90
C TRP A 44 -8.98 -4.15 -10.30
N GLN A 45 -9.92 -4.28 -9.36
CA GLN A 45 -10.53 -3.15 -8.68
C GLN A 45 -10.30 -3.24 -7.18
N GLY A 46 -9.58 -2.26 -6.62
CA GLY A 46 -9.46 -2.08 -5.18
C GLY A 46 -10.78 -1.57 -4.60
N GLU A 47 -11.27 -2.21 -3.54
CA GLU A 47 -12.53 -1.81 -2.89
C GLU A 47 -12.30 -1.28 -1.47
N HIS A 48 -11.27 -1.78 -0.78
CA HIS A 48 -10.93 -1.39 0.57
C HIS A 48 -9.44 -1.20 0.70
N LEU A 49 -9.04 -0.21 1.51
CA LEU A 49 -7.64 0.01 1.84
C LEU A 49 -7.46 0.29 3.32
N ARG A 50 -6.24 0.06 3.80
CA ARG A 50 -5.77 0.49 5.10
C ARG A 50 -4.41 1.14 4.95
N GLU A 51 -4.21 2.33 5.51
CA GLU A 51 -2.87 2.88 5.68
C GLU A 51 -2.05 1.96 6.61
N VAL A 52 -0.85 1.60 6.15
CA VAL A 52 0.13 0.86 6.93
C VAL A 52 1.04 1.88 7.63
N GLY A 53 1.00 1.89 8.96
CA GLY A 53 1.73 2.86 9.76
C GLY A 53 3.25 2.77 9.54
N ASP A 54 3.93 3.90 9.64
CA ASP A 54 5.35 4.08 9.30
C ASP A 54 6.30 3.00 9.86
N TRP A 55 5.98 2.50 11.05
CA TRP A 55 6.78 1.52 11.82
C TRP A 55 6.28 0.08 11.71
N GLU A 56 5.11 -0.15 11.10
CA GLU A 56 4.64 -1.51 10.82
C GLU A 56 5.57 -2.19 9.80
N ARG A 57 5.56 -3.53 9.79
CA ARG A 57 6.38 -4.36 8.90
C ARG A 57 5.51 -4.99 7.82
N PRO A 58 5.41 -4.39 6.61
CA PRO A 58 4.40 -4.76 5.63
C PRO A 58 4.53 -6.21 5.14
N LEU A 59 5.77 -6.71 5.06
CA LEU A 59 6.00 -8.11 4.66
C LEU A 59 5.57 -9.13 5.72
N VAL A 60 5.66 -8.80 7.01
CA VAL A 60 5.10 -9.63 8.09
C VAL A 60 3.58 -9.63 8.02
N LEU A 61 2.96 -8.45 7.83
CA LEU A 61 1.52 -8.36 7.61
C LEU A 61 1.10 -9.23 6.42
N GLN A 62 1.89 -9.20 5.35
CA GLN A 62 1.62 -9.95 4.13
C GLN A 62 1.62 -11.46 4.33
N GLU A 63 2.50 -11.96 5.20
CA GLU A 63 2.64 -13.37 5.52
C GLU A 63 1.48 -13.85 6.41
N LEU A 64 1.15 -13.07 7.45
CA LEU A 64 0.20 -13.48 8.50
C LEU A 64 -1.27 -13.28 8.14
N TRP A 65 -1.60 -12.29 7.32
CA TRP A 65 -2.98 -12.04 6.88
C TRP A 65 -3.15 -12.33 5.40
N LYS A 66 -4.23 -13.06 5.07
CA LYS A 66 -4.64 -13.35 3.69
C LYS A 66 -6.04 -12.80 3.43
N PRO A 67 -6.31 -12.28 2.22
CA PRO A 67 -7.66 -11.91 1.83
C PRO A 67 -8.60 -13.12 1.89
N LYS A 68 -9.89 -12.84 2.09
CA LYS A 68 -10.95 -13.85 1.96
C LYS A 68 -10.94 -14.44 0.54
N ALA A 69 -11.39 -15.69 0.38
CA ALA A 69 -11.57 -16.30 -0.94
C ALA A 69 -12.36 -15.39 -1.90
N GLY A 70 -11.90 -15.29 -3.16
CA GLY A 70 -12.45 -14.38 -4.17
C GLY A 70 -11.88 -12.96 -4.14
N TRP A 71 -11.07 -12.64 -3.12
CA TRP A 71 -10.36 -11.36 -3.01
C TRP A 71 -8.86 -11.53 -3.23
N SER A 72 -8.20 -10.43 -3.54
CA SER A 72 -6.76 -10.34 -3.77
C SER A 72 -6.22 -9.06 -3.15
N ARG A 73 -4.93 -9.07 -2.80
CA ARG A 73 -4.25 -7.96 -2.12
C ARG A 73 -3.18 -7.36 -3.01
N ARG A 74 -3.00 -6.04 -2.94
CA ARG A 74 -1.84 -5.30 -3.46
C ARG A 74 -1.39 -4.26 -2.43
N PHE A 75 -0.08 -4.01 -2.39
CA PHE A 75 0.43 -2.83 -1.71
C PHE A 75 0.51 -1.69 -2.72
N GLU A 76 -0.01 -0.53 -2.34
CA GLU A 76 0.00 0.68 -3.16
C GLU A 76 0.70 1.82 -2.41
N ILE A 77 1.33 2.72 -3.15
CA ILE A 77 1.84 3.98 -2.60
C ILE A 77 0.89 5.08 -3.05
N ARG A 78 0.31 5.78 -2.09
CA ARG A 78 -0.65 6.86 -2.34
C ARG A 78 -0.20 8.14 -1.64
N ARG A 79 -0.66 9.29 -2.10
CA ARG A 79 -0.45 10.55 -1.37
C ARG A 79 -1.38 10.58 -0.16
N ARG A 80 -0.88 10.98 1.00
CA ARG A 80 -1.71 11.09 2.21
C ARG A 80 -2.89 12.06 2.02
N GLN A 81 -2.67 13.14 1.26
CA GLN A 81 -3.75 14.09 0.92
C GLN A 81 -4.90 13.43 0.14
N GLU A 82 -4.62 12.42 -0.70
CA GLU A 82 -5.68 11.70 -1.43
C GLU A 82 -6.45 10.79 -0.47
N LEU A 83 -5.76 10.12 0.45
CA LEU A 83 -6.39 9.26 1.47
C LEU A 83 -7.30 10.05 2.42
N GLU A 84 -6.89 11.26 2.80
CA GLU A 84 -7.70 12.14 3.64
C GLU A 84 -9.02 12.51 2.95
N ARG A 85 -8.97 12.82 1.65
CA ARG A 85 -10.17 13.15 0.86
C ARG A 85 -11.12 11.97 0.65
N GLU A 86 -10.60 10.74 0.61
CA GLU A 86 -11.41 9.53 0.43
C GLU A 86 -12.11 9.07 1.73
N ARG A 87 -11.79 9.69 2.88
CA ARG A 87 -12.39 9.36 4.20
C ARG A 87 -13.60 10.23 4.55
N ASP A 88 -13.79 11.34 3.85
CA ASP A 88 -14.90 12.29 4.00
C ASP A 88 -16.09 11.93 3.10
#